data_AF-A0A2W4NV84-F1
#
_entry.id   AF-A0A2W4NV84-F1
#
_cell.length_a   1.000
_cell.length_b   1.000
_cell.length_c   1.000
_cell.angle_alpha   90.00
_cell.angle_beta   90.00
_cell.angle_gamma   90.00
#
_symmetry.space_group_name_H-M   'P 1'
#
loop_
_entity.id
_entity.type
_entity.pdbx_description
1 polymer ?
#
loop_
_entity_poly.entity_id
_entity_poly.type
_entity_poly.pdbx_seq_one_letter_code
_entity_poly.pdbx_strand_id
1 'polypeptide(L)'
;ENLITQRPLVSESIRNVLNERLTPRGILVEEVSITEFNFSEEFSRAIEAKQVAEQDALRAERELRRAQIEAQQQVARAEAEAEARLQVARAEAEALRLQREVISPELLQLRFIERWDGILPRFMGGDTGLVPFVSLPADDLAAEAQPAPRTEAPAPAPVQPEAPAEPEEAETP
;
A
#
# COMPACT_ATOMS: atom_id res chain seq x y z
N GLU A 1 31.15 15.60 29.20
CA GLU A 1 30.49 16.65 28.41
C GLU A 1 30.79 18.07 28.92
N ASN A 2 30.72 18.35 30.23
CA ASN A 2 30.79 19.73 30.76
C ASN A 2 32.12 20.51 30.58
N LEU A 3 33.29 19.86 30.45
CA LEU A 3 34.58 20.57 30.50
C LEU A 3 34.97 21.27 29.18
N ILE A 4 34.41 20.86 28.04
CA ILE A 4 34.63 21.56 26.75
C ILE A 4 33.83 22.86 26.73
N THR A 5 32.59 22.82 27.21
CA THR A 5 31.71 24.00 27.32
C THR A 5 32.18 24.97 28.41
N GLN A 6 32.89 24.48 29.43
CA GLN A 6 33.35 25.26 30.59
C GLN A 6 34.85 25.63 30.53
N ARG A 7 35.51 25.51 29.37
CA ARG A 7 36.94 25.85 29.21
C ARG A 7 37.32 27.22 29.81
N PRO A 8 36.52 28.30 29.69
CA PRO A 8 36.83 29.58 30.32
C PRO A 8 36.89 29.52 31.86
N LEU A 9 35.93 28.82 32.48
CA LEU A 9 35.86 28.64 33.94
C LEU A 9 37.04 27.83 34.47
N VAL A 10 37.42 26.77 33.73
CA VAL A 10 38.56 25.93 34.10
C VAL A 10 39.87 26.73 33.99
N SER A 11 40.07 27.49 32.91
CA SER A 11 41.25 28.36 32.75
C SER A 11 41.37 29.39 33.87
N GLU A 12 40.26 30.01 34.29
CA GLU A 12 40.22 30.96 35.40
C GLU A 12 40.57 30.30 36.74
N SER A 13 40.02 29.12 37.02
CA SER A 13 40.32 28.37 38.25
C SER A 13 41.80 27.98 38.33
N ILE A 14 42.39 27.53 37.23
CA ILE A 14 43.81 27.18 37.14
C ILE A 14 44.68 28.42 37.35
N ARG A 15 44.31 29.54 36.71
CA ARG A 15 45.01 30.82 36.89
C ARG A 15 45.04 31.23 38.35
N ASN A 16 43.91 31.17 39.05
CA ASN A 16 43.82 31.55 40.47
C ASN A 16 44.72 30.70 41.36
N VAL A 17 44.71 29.37 41.16
CA VAL A 17 45.58 28.44 41.89
C VAL A 17 47.06 28.69 41.60
N LEU A 18 47.41 28.96 40.34
CA LEU A 18 48.79 29.29 39.97
C LEU A 18 49.23 30.62 40.57
N ASN A 19 48.36 31.63 40.56
CA ASN A 19 48.68 32.94 41.10
C ASN A 19 48.93 32.87 42.63
N GLU A 20 48.10 32.12 43.36
CA GLU A 20 48.26 31.90 44.81
C GLU A 20 49.60 31.21 45.14
N ARG A 21 50.02 30.24 44.32
CA ARG A 21 51.27 29.49 44.54
C ARG A 21 52.53 30.22 44.07
N LEU A 22 52.42 31.10 43.09
CA LEU A 22 53.56 31.74 42.43
C LEU A 22 53.81 33.18 42.91
N THR A 23 52.79 33.88 43.41
CA THR A 23 52.91 35.22 43.99
C THR A 23 53.93 35.30 45.14
N PRO A 24 53.99 34.34 46.09
CA PRO A 24 55.00 34.36 47.16
C PRO A 24 56.45 34.25 46.66
N ARG A 25 56.63 33.81 45.41
CA ARG A 25 57.93 33.68 44.74
C ARG A 25 58.22 34.86 43.80
N GLY A 26 57.36 35.88 43.78
CA GLY A 26 57.53 37.07 42.95
C GLY A 26 57.20 36.88 41.46
N ILE A 27 56.51 35.79 41.10
CA ILE A 27 56.10 35.50 39.71
C ILE A 27 54.64 35.90 39.53
N LEU A 28 54.37 36.84 38.62
CA LEU A 28 53.00 37.20 38.21
C LEU A 28 52.55 36.38 37.00
N VAL A 29 51.33 35.86 37.06
CA VAL A 29 50.70 35.11 35.96
C VAL A 29 49.67 36.00 35.25
N GLU A 30 50.00 36.42 34.01
CA GLU A 30 49.15 37.30 33.20
C GLU A 30 48.06 36.56 32.41
N GLU A 31 48.36 35.37 31.88
CA GLU A 31 47.42 34.55 31.13
C GLU A 31 47.83 33.07 31.17
N VAL A 32 46.84 32.17 31.18
CA VAL A 32 47.04 30.71 31.11
C VAL A 32 46.29 30.18 29.91
N SER A 33 47.02 29.58 28.97
CA SER A 33 46.44 28.91 27.81
C SER A 33 46.61 27.40 27.93
N ILE A 34 45.50 26.67 27.80
CA ILE A 34 45.49 25.21 27.80
C ILE A 34 45.67 24.75 26.36
N THR A 35 46.79 24.12 26.02
CA THR A 35 47.11 23.74 24.63
C THR A 35 46.46 22.43 24.22
N GLU A 36 46.64 21.36 25.01
CA GLU A 36 46.18 20.01 24.69
C GLU A 36 45.49 19.40 25.91
N PHE A 37 44.32 18.77 25.70
CA PHE A 37 43.59 18.08 26.76
C PHE A 37 43.06 16.75 26.24
N ASN A 38 43.55 15.67 26.83
CA ASN A 38 43.14 14.32 26.48
C ASN A 38 42.20 13.79 27.56
N PHE A 39 41.01 13.31 27.16
CA PHE A 39 40.18 12.50 28.02
C PHE A 39 40.81 11.11 28.21
N SER A 40 40.39 10.37 29.24
CA SER A 40 40.76 8.96 29.33
C SER A 40 40.22 8.20 28.12
N GLU A 41 40.94 7.18 27.67
CA GLU A 41 40.57 6.39 26.49
C GLU A 41 39.16 5.77 26.63
N GLU A 42 38.81 5.32 27.84
CA GLU A 42 37.48 4.79 28.16
C GLU A 42 36.37 5.84 27.98
N PHE A 43 36.62 7.09 28.38
CA PHE A 43 35.66 8.17 28.24
C PHE A 43 35.48 8.56 26.77
N SER A 44 36.58 8.70 26.01
CA SER A 44 36.52 8.98 24.58
C SER A 44 35.72 7.90 23.83
N ARG A 45 35.99 6.62 24.13
CA ARG A 45 35.26 5.49 23.54
C ARG A 45 33.77 5.52 23.88
N ALA A 46 33.41 5.87 25.12
CA ALA A 46 32.01 5.97 25.52
C ALA A 46 31.27 7.10 24.79
N ILE A 47 31.93 8.24 24.56
CA ILE A 47 31.34 9.36 23.80
C ILE A 47 31.17 8.99 22.33
N GLU A 48 32.17 8.35 21.71
CA GLU A 48 32.07 7.85 20.34
C GLU A 48 30.94 6.83 20.20
N ALA A 49 30.85 5.87 21.12
CA ALA A 49 29.77 4.88 21.13
C ALA A 49 28.38 5.54 21.27
N LYS A 50 28.24 6.54 22.15
CA LYS A 50 27.00 7.31 22.27
C LYS A 50 26.65 8.03 20.97
N GLN A 51 27.63 8.67 20.34
CA GLN A 51 27.42 9.39 19.08
C GLN A 51 27.01 8.44 17.95
N VAL A 52 27.63 7.27 17.85
CA VAL A 52 27.25 6.23 16.89
C VAL A 52 25.82 5.77 17.16
N ALA A 53 25.46 5.47 18.41
CA ALA A 53 24.11 5.06 18.77
C ALA A 53 23.05 6.13 18.44
N GLU A 54 23.33 7.41 18.72
CA GLU A 54 22.44 8.52 18.36
C GLU A 54 22.30 8.66 16.84
N GLN A 55 23.40 8.51 16.10
CA GLN A 55 23.40 8.56 14.65
C GLN A 55 22.61 7.39 14.04
N ASP A 56 22.77 6.19 14.59
CA ASP A 56 22.07 4.99 14.13
C ASP A 56 20.57 5.07 14.44
N ALA A 57 20.19 5.58 15.61
CA ALA A 57 18.78 5.85 15.93
C ALA A 57 18.16 6.84 14.93
N LEU A 58 18.87 7.94 14.63
CA LEU A 58 18.43 8.93 13.65
C LEU A 58 18.35 8.35 12.22
N ARG A 59 19.26 7.43 11.87
CA ARG A 59 19.22 6.72 10.59
C ARG A 59 18.00 5.82 10.50
N ALA A 60 17.74 5.02 11.53
CA ALA A 60 16.58 4.13 11.58
C ALA A 60 15.25 4.90 11.50
N GLU A 61 15.12 6.04 12.18
CA GLU A 61 13.94 6.88 12.08
C GLU A 61 13.70 7.40 10.66
N ARG A 62 14.78 7.85 9.99
CA ARG A 62 14.71 8.33 8.61
C ARG A 62 14.35 7.21 7.64
N GLU A 63 14.87 6.01 7.86
CA GLU A 63 14.55 4.83 7.05
C GLU A 63 13.08 4.43 7.19
N LEU A 64 12.56 4.37 8.43
CA LEU A 64 11.14 4.14 8.69
C LEU A 64 10.27 5.18 7.97
N ARG A 65 10.65 6.46 8.07
CA ARG A 65 9.93 7.55 7.39
C ARG A 65 9.92 7.39 5.87
N ARG A 66 11.05 6.99 5.27
CA ARG A 66 11.13 6.71 3.83
C ARG A 66 10.22 5.55 3.45
N ALA A 67 10.26 4.44 4.18
CA ALA A 67 9.39 3.29 3.93
C ALA A 67 7.90 3.66 4.05
N GLN A 68 7.52 4.49 5.02
CA GLN A 68 6.15 4.99 5.15
C GLN A 68 5.72 5.82 3.95
N ILE A 69 6.57 6.75 3.50
CA ILE A 69 6.28 7.60 2.33
C ILE A 69 6.16 6.74 1.07
N GLU A 70 7.05 5.77 0.88
CA GLU A 70 6.99 4.85 -0.26
C GLU A 70 5.72 4.00 -0.24
N ALA A 71 5.33 3.46 0.92
CA ALA A 71 4.08 2.73 1.07
C ALA A 71 2.86 3.61 0.74
N GLN A 72 2.82 4.84 1.26
CA GLN A 72 1.75 5.79 0.95
C GLN A 72 1.70 6.14 -0.54
N GLN A 73 2.87 6.34 -1.17
CA GLN A 73 2.94 6.57 -2.61
C GLN A 73 2.41 5.38 -3.42
N GLN A 74 2.72 4.15 -3.01
CA GLN A 74 2.21 2.96 -3.69
C GLN A 74 0.69 2.85 -3.57
N VAL A 75 0.14 3.08 -2.37
CA VAL A 75 -1.32 3.09 -2.15
C VAL A 75 -1.97 4.18 -3.01
N ALA A 76 -1.46 5.41 -2.96
CA ALA A 76 -2.01 6.52 -3.74
C ALA A 76 -1.93 6.27 -5.26
N ARG A 77 -0.85 5.63 -5.75
CA ARG A 77 -0.75 5.22 -7.16
C ARG A 77 -1.77 4.14 -7.52
N ALA A 78 -1.91 3.13 -6.68
CA ALA A 78 -2.88 2.05 -6.91
C ALA A 78 -4.32 2.57 -6.91
N GLU A 79 -4.66 3.48 -5.98
CA GLU A 79 -5.95 4.15 -5.93
C GLU A 79 -6.18 5.00 -7.19
N ALA A 80 -5.20 5.82 -7.59
CA ALA A 80 -5.30 6.63 -8.79
C ALA A 80 -5.49 5.79 -10.06
N GLU A 81 -4.78 4.65 -10.18
CA GLU A 81 -4.94 3.72 -11.30
C GLU A 81 -6.32 3.04 -11.28
N ALA A 82 -6.82 2.64 -10.10
CA ALA A 82 -8.14 2.05 -9.96
C ALA A 82 -9.25 3.05 -10.34
N GLU A 83 -9.15 4.29 -9.86
CA GLU A 83 -10.07 5.37 -10.22
C GLU A 83 -10.03 5.68 -11.72
N ALA A 84 -8.84 5.81 -12.30
CA ALA A 84 -8.68 6.04 -13.73
C ALA A 84 -9.34 4.92 -14.56
N ARG A 85 -9.14 3.65 -14.19
CA ARG A 85 -9.78 2.51 -14.86
C ARG A 85 -11.31 2.55 -14.73
N LEU A 86 -11.83 2.89 -13.55
CA LEU A 86 -13.27 3.03 -13.35
C LEU A 86 -13.86 4.15 -14.22
N GLN A 87 -13.17 5.28 -14.34
CA GLN A 87 -13.62 6.39 -15.18
C GLN A 87 -13.60 6.01 -16.67
N VAL A 88 -12.56 5.32 -17.13
CA VAL A 88 -12.49 4.81 -18.51
C VAL A 88 -13.64 3.84 -18.78
N ALA A 89 -13.87 2.86 -17.90
CA ALA A 89 -14.95 1.90 -18.06
C ALA A 89 -16.34 2.56 -18.09
N ARG A 90 -16.55 3.61 -17.27
CA ARG A 90 -17.78 4.41 -17.29
C ARG A 90 -17.95 5.16 -18.61
N ALA A 91 -16.89 5.84 -19.07
CA ALA A 91 -16.92 6.56 -20.33
C ALA A 91 -17.19 5.64 -21.53
N GLU A 92 -16.59 4.45 -21.54
CA GLU A 92 -16.85 3.42 -22.56
C GLU A 92 -18.28 2.91 -22.51
N ALA A 93 -18.81 2.62 -21.31
CA ALA A 93 -20.19 2.19 -21.15
C ALA A 93 -21.18 3.27 -21.63
N GLU A 94 -20.95 4.54 -21.31
CA GLU A 94 -21.75 5.66 -21.79
C GLU A 94 -21.67 5.82 -23.31
N ALA A 95 -20.46 5.73 -23.89
CA ALA A 95 -20.27 5.76 -25.33
C ALA A 95 -21.04 4.63 -26.05
N LEU A 96 -21.00 3.41 -25.50
CA LEU A 96 -21.76 2.28 -26.05
C LEU A 96 -23.28 2.48 -25.92
N ARG A 97 -23.76 3.10 -24.84
CA ARG A 97 -25.19 3.45 -24.68
C ARG A 97 -25.63 4.45 -25.74
N LEU A 98 -24.86 5.53 -25.94
CA LEU A 98 -25.13 6.51 -26.97
C LEU A 98 -25.10 5.90 -28.38
N GLN A 99 -24.15 5.01 -28.67
CA GLN A 99 -24.11 4.30 -29.94
C GLN A 99 -25.36 3.44 -30.17
N ARG A 100 -25.86 2.74 -29.14
CA ARG A 100 -27.09 1.96 -29.22
C ARG A 100 -28.33 2.84 -29.44
N GLU A 101 -28.38 4.01 -28.83
CA GLU A 101 -29.47 4.96 -29.03
C GLU A 101 -29.48 5.54 -30.46
N VAL A 102 -28.31 5.83 -31.02
CA VAL A 102 -28.17 6.32 -32.40
C VAL A 102 -28.45 5.21 -33.42
N ILE A 103 -28.02 3.98 -33.13
CA ILE A 103 -28.27 2.80 -33.97
C ILE A 103 -29.68 2.26 -33.62
N SER A 104 -30.71 2.95 -34.09
CA SER A 104 -32.08 2.41 -34.03
C SER A 104 -32.17 1.14 -34.91
N PRO A 105 -32.82 0.06 -34.43
CA PRO A 105 -33.08 -1.14 -35.23
C PRO A 105 -33.75 -0.83 -36.57
N GLU A 106 -34.59 0.22 -36.62
CA GLU A 106 -35.26 0.69 -37.82
C GLU A 106 -34.28 1.27 -38.84
N LEU A 107 -33.23 1.96 -38.38
CA LEU A 107 -32.16 2.50 -39.23
C LEU A 107 -31.29 1.38 -39.80
N LEU A 108 -31.01 0.34 -39.00
CA LEU A 108 -30.31 -0.86 -39.47
C LEU A 108 -31.14 -1.63 -40.51
N GLN A 109 -32.44 -1.76 -40.28
CA GLN A 109 -33.36 -2.38 -41.26
C GLN A 109 -33.41 -1.58 -42.56
N LEU A 110 -33.51 -0.25 -42.50
CA LEU A 110 -33.47 0.60 -43.69
C LEU A 110 -32.14 0.48 -44.43
N ARG A 111 -31.01 0.61 -43.74
CA ARG A 111 -29.66 0.42 -44.31
C ARG A 111 -29.49 -0.98 -44.91
N PHE A 112 -30.02 -1.99 -44.25
CA PHE A 112 -30.03 -3.35 -44.75
C PHE A 112 -30.84 -3.44 -46.04
N ILE A 113 -32.08 -2.93 -46.08
CA ILE A 113 -32.92 -2.93 -47.28
C ILE A 113 -32.26 -2.16 -48.44
N GLU A 114 -31.68 -0.99 -48.19
CA GLU A 114 -31.00 -0.18 -49.21
C GLU A 114 -29.74 -0.85 -49.76
N ARG A 115 -28.99 -1.54 -48.90
CA ARG A 115 -27.72 -2.19 -49.26
C ARG A 115 -27.90 -3.61 -49.77
N TRP A 116 -29.02 -4.24 -49.41
CA TRP A 116 -29.31 -5.62 -49.74
C TRP A 116 -29.78 -5.74 -51.19
N ASP A 117 -29.10 -6.62 -51.88
CA ASP A 117 -29.22 -7.00 -53.28
C ASP A 117 -30.37 -7.99 -53.56
N GLY A 118 -31.26 -8.21 -52.59
CA GLY A 118 -32.50 -8.99 -52.74
C GLY A 118 -32.31 -10.51 -52.76
N ILE A 119 -31.10 -11.02 -52.47
CA ILE A 119 -30.80 -12.45 -52.41
C ILE A 119 -30.70 -12.88 -50.95
N LEU A 120 -31.65 -13.70 -50.47
CA LEU A 120 -31.58 -14.29 -49.13
C LEU A 120 -30.36 -15.24 -49.09
N PRO A 121 -29.45 -15.10 -48.10
CA PRO A 121 -28.31 -16.01 -47.95
C PRO A 121 -28.80 -17.45 -47.77
N ARG A 122 -28.58 -18.31 -48.78
CA ARG A 122 -29.10 -19.69 -48.79
C ARG A 122 -28.28 -20.70 -47.97
N PHE A 123 -27.37 -20.24 -47.11
CA PHE A 123 -26.54 -21.12 -46.28
C PHE A 123 -26.46 -20.65 -44.83
N MET A 124 -27.57 -20.80 -44.11
CA MET A 124 -27.58 -21.13 -42.68
C MET A 124 -28.61 -22.25 -42.48
N GLY A 125 -28.31 -23.41 -43.06
CA GLY A 125 -29.10 -24.63 -42.94
C GLY A 125 -28.33 -25.66 -42.13
N GLY A 126 -28.17 -25.40 -40.84
CA GLY A 126 -27.71 -26.35 -39.83
C GLY A 126 -28.73 -26.38 -38.70
N ASP A 127 -29.69 -27.29 -38.82
CA ASP A 127 -30.65 -27.83 -37.84
C ASP A 127 -31.43 -26.90 -36.88
N THR A 128 -31.38 -25.58 -37.01
CA THR A 128 -32.34 -24.69 -36.33
C THR A 128 -32.60 -23.47 -37.20
N GLY A 129 -33.58 -23.60 -38.09
CA GLY A 129 -33.97 -22.55 -39.04
C GLY A 129 -34.57 -21.34 -38.33
N LEU A 130 -33.72 -20.36 -38.01
CA LEU A 130 -34.14 -19.02 -37.63
C LEU A 130 -34.04 -18.12 -38.86
N VAL A 131 -35.20 -17.79 -39.44
CA VAL A 131 -35.33 -16.59 -40.28
C VAL A 131 -35.16 -15.37 -39.38
N PRO A 132 -34.46 -14.30 -39.82
CA PRO A 132 -33.97 -13.25 -38.92
C PRO A 132 -35.07 -12.30 -38.40
N PHE A 133 -36.35 -12.58 -38.67
CA PHE A 133 -37.49 -11.74 -38.25
C PHE A 133 -38.60 -12.48 -37.49
N VAL A 134 -38.48 -13.79 -37.24
CA VAL A 134 -39.51 -14.53 -36.48
C VAL A 134 -38.87 -15.20 -35.27
N SER A 135 -38.97 -14.56 -34.11
CA SER A 135 -38.87 -15.25 -32.83
C SER A 135 -40.25 -15.87 -32.53
N LEU A 136 -40.34 -17.20 -32.60
CA LEU A 136 -41.48 -17.94 -32.06
C LEU A 136 -41.43 -17.85 -30.52
N PRO A 137 -42.52 -17.45 -29.83
CA PRO A 137 -42.56 -17.43 -28.37
C PRO A 137 -42.47 -18.85 -27.81
N ALA A 138 -41.60 -19.05 -26.83
CA ALA A 138 -41.29 -20.34 -26.20
C ALA A 138 -42.35 -20.81 -25.18
N ASP A 139 -43.65 -20.54 -25.44
CA ASP A 139 -44.73 -20.79 -24.47
C ASP A 139 -45.51 -22.10 -24.69
N ASP A 140 -45.27 -22.85 -25.78
CA ASP A 140 -46.01 -24.08 -26.12
C ASP A 140 -45.34 -25.41 -25.68
N LEU A 141 -44.31 -25.37 -24.82
CA LEU A 141 -43.72 -26.59 -24.23
C LEU A 141 -44.07 -26.79 -22.75
N ALA A 142 -45.16 -26.18 -22.29
CA ALA A 142 -45.68 -26.44 -20.95
C ALA A 142 -46.58 -27.69 -20.91
N ALA A 143 -46.35 -28.52 -19.89
CA ALA A 143 -47.36 -29.32 -19.16
C ALA A 143 -47.71 -30.73 -19.65
N GLU A 144 -47.04 -31.72 -19.05
CA GLU A 144 -47.61 -32.89 -18.33
C GLU A 144 -46.43 -33.50 -17.55
N ALA A 145 -46.31 -33.42 -16.22
CA ALA A 145 -47.17 -34.09 -15.25
C ALA A 145 -47.03 -33.47 -13.83
N GLN A 146 -48.13 -33.46 -13.09
CA GLN A 146 -48.29 -33.14 -11.67
C GLN A 146 -49.31 -34.15 -11.08
N PRO A 147 -49.55 -34.27 -9.75
CA PRO A 147 -48.84 -33.78 -8.55
C PRO A 147 -48.76 -34.81 -7.36
N ALA A 148 -47.97 -34.57 -6.29
CA ALA A 148 -48.37 -34.21 -4.89
C ALA A 148 -47.96 -35.27 -3.81
N PRO A 149 -47.89 -35.00 -2.47
CA PRO A 149 -47.70 -33.73 -1.73
C PRO A 149 -46.86 -33.79 -0.39
N ARG A 150 -46.63 -32.59 0.23
CA ARG A 150 -46.43 -32.25 1.69
C ARG A 150 -45.10 -32.66 2.37
N THR A 151 -44.42 -31.96 3.29
CA THR A 151 -44.53 -30.74 4.16
C THR A 151 -43.11 -30.62 4.80
N GLU A 152 -42.41 -29.50 5.00
CA GLU A 152 -42.51 -28.48 6.08
C GLU A 152 -41.24 -27.57 6.00
N ALA A 153 -41.35 -26.32 6.45
CA ALA A 153 -40.31 -25.28 6.51
C ALA A 153 -39.41 -25.39 7.78
N PRO A 154 -38.61 -24.39 8.24
CA PRO A 154 -37.69 -23.42 7.62
C PRO A 154 -36.24 -23.44 8.28
N ALA A 155 -35.35 -22.54 7.84
CA ALA A 155 -33.99 -22.16 8.34
C ALA A 155 -33.89 -21.91 9.89
N PRO A 156 -32.71 -21.77 10.58
CA PRO A 156 -31.44 -21.11 10.15
C PRO A 156 -30.07 -21.66 10.68
N ALA A 157 -28.98 -20.97 10.28
CA ALA A 157 -27.52 -21.02 10.60
C ALA A 157 -27.08 -21.35 12.07
N PRO A 158 -25.77 -21.57 12.45
CA PRO A 158 -24.51 -21.07 11.85
C PRO A 158 -23.20 -21.93 11.95
N VAL A 159 -22.18 -21.47 11.20
CA VAL A 159 -20.72 -21.44 11.41
C VAL A 159 -20.11 -22.14 12.65
N GLN A 160 -19.07 -22.98 12.44
CA GLN A 160 -17.73 -22.83 13.05
C GLN A 160 -16.69 -23.92 12.59
N PRO A 161 -15.37 -23.66 12.77
CA PRO A 161 -14.28 -24.19 11.95
C PRO A 161 -13.63 -25.46 12.50
N GLU A 162 -13.00 -26.24 11.63
CA GLU A 162 -12.20 -27.41 12.02
C GLU A 162 -10.73 -26.97 12.20
N ALA A 163 -10.23 -27.18 13.42
CA ALA A 163 -8.83 -27.03 13.82
C ALA A 163 -8.44 -28.28 14.65
N PRO A 164 -7.16 -28.45 14.99
CA PRO A 164 -6.23 -29.43 14.44
C PRO A 164 -6.07 -30.69 15.31
N ALA A 165 -5.48 -31.74 14.75
CA ALA A 165 -5.04 -32.92 15.48
C ALA A 165 -3.53 -32.84 15.78
N GLU A 166 -3.18 -32.96 17.06
CA GLU A 166 -1.86 -33.26 17.65
C GLU A 166 -2.10 -34.36 18.71
N PRO A 167 -1.08 -35.05 19.27
CA PRO A 167 0.35 -35.11 18.92
C PRO A 167 0.89 -36.57 18.85
N GLU A 168 2.09 -36.78 18.30
CA GLU A 168 2.90 -37.99 18.53
C GLU A 168 4.28 -37.54 19.03
N GLU A 169 4.61 -37.92 20.26
CA GLU A 169 5.88 -37.67 20.95
C GLU A 169 6.94 -38.73 20.63
N ALA A 170 8.20 -38.33 20.92
CA ALA A 170 9.44 -39.10 21.08
C ALA A 170 10.25 -39.32 19.78
N GLU A 171 11.55 -39.05 19.72
CA GLU A 171 12.57 -38.75 20.73
C GLU A 171 13.83 -38.28 19.96
N THR A 172 14.62 -37.39 20.52
CA THR A 172 16.04 -37.16 20.18
C THR A 172 16.70 -36.67 21.47
N PRO A 173 18.00 -36.90 21.68
CA PRO A 173 19.07 -36.39 20.81
C PRO A 173 20.01 -37.44 20.22
#